data_AF-A0ABD5X3A0-F1
#
_entry.id   AF-A0ABD5X3A0-F1
#
_cell.length_a   1.000
_cell.length_b   1.000
_cell.length_c   1.000
_cell.angle_alpha   90.00
_cell.angle_beta   90.00
_cell.angle_gamma   90.00
#
_symmetry.space_group_name_H-M   'P 1'
#
loop_
_entity.id
_entity.type
_entity.pdbx_description
1 polymer ?
#
loop_
_entity_poly.entity_id
_entity_poly.type
_entity_poly.pdbx_seq_one_letter_code
_entity_poly.pdbx_strand_id
1 'polypeptide(L)'
;MAILEDAVLGVHIAAGFLALAAGAGALVTEKGGRRHRRLGRTYVGGMAVVSATALGLLALEQSVGRIVLGLIAVFSFYFAFSGYRVLSRKRPRDAPERIDWAAAGLLAAAGVGMIGLGATFVLDGVDFGVVLLVFGGLAFVFFVSDVRQFRATETPPRTWFFEHVKRMGGAYIATVTAFAVVNATFLPTVARWLVPTVVGTVAIRLATRRYQRQFASGGQPADAD
;
A
#
# COMPACT_ATOMS: atom_id res chain seq x y z
N MET A 1 -14.37 -12.73 -25.26
CA MET A 1 -14.09 -12.17 -23.93
C MET A 1 -12.90 -12.85 -23.25
N ALA A 2 -12.75 -14.19 -23.31
CA ALA A 2 -11.61 -14.92 -22.71
C ALA A 2 -10.21 -14.36 -23.07
N ILE A 3 -9.92 -14.13 -24.37
CA ILE A 3 -8.60 -13.62 -24.81
C ILE A 3 -8.23 -12.27 -24.17
N LEU A 4 -9.22 -11.37 -24.02
CA LEU A 4 -8.98 -10.06 -23.40
C LEU A 4 -8.70 -10.22 -21.90
N GLU A 5 -9.46 -11.08 -21.22
CA GLU A 5 -9.26 -11.35 -19.80
C GLU A 5 -7.87 -11.95 -19.53
N ASP A 6 -7.47 -12.95 -20.31
CA ASP A 6 -6.15 -13.59 -20.22
C ASP A 6 -5.02 -12.58 -20.48
N ALA A 7 -5.20 -11.69 -21.45
CA ALA A 7 -4.23 -10.63 -21.74
C ALA A 7 -4.10 -9.65 -20.57
N VAL A 8 -5.22 -9.19 -19.99
CA VAL A 8 -5.22 -8.29 -18.83
C VAL A 8 -4.59 -8.97 -17.62
N LEU A 9 -4.90 -10.24 -17.38
CA LEU A 9 -4.30 -11.03 -16.30
C LEU A 9 -2.79 -11.22 -16.52
N GLY A 10 -2.35 -11.50 -17.75
CA GLY A 10 -0.93 -11.61 -18.09
C GLY A 10 -0.17 -10.31 -17.81
N VAL A 11 -0.73 -9.16 -18.19
CA VAL A 11 -0.17 -7.84 -17.87
C VAL A 11 -0.16 -7.59 -16.36
N HIS A 12 -1.23 -7.95 -15.65
CA HIS A 12 -1.32 -7.83 -14.19
C HIS A 12 -0.18 -8.60 -13.50
N ILE A 13 0.02 -9.87 -13.88
CA ILE A 13 1.06 -10.75 -13.32
C ILE A 13 2.45 -10.17 -13.61
N ALA A 14 2.74 -9.81 -14.87
CA ALA A 14 4.04 -9.25 -15.24
C ALA A 14 4.35 -7.94 -14.49
N ALA A 15 3.36 -7.03 -14.39
CA ALA A 15 3.50 -5.79 -13.63
C ALA A 15 3.70 -6.06 -12.12
N GLY A 16 3.02 -7.07 -11.56
CA GLY A 16 3.18 -7.50 -10.19
C GLY A 16 4.58 -8.00 -9.86
N PHE A 17 5.16 -8.86 -10.70
CA PHE A 17 6.54 -9.32 -10.53
C PHE A 17 7.56 -8.18 -10.67
N LEU A 18 7.36 -7.28 -11.64
CA LEU A 18 8.20 -6.11 -11.81
C LEU A 18 8.13 -5.19 -10.58
N ALA A 19 6.93 -4.94 -10.05
CA ALA A 19 6.73 -4.15 -8.84
C ALA A 19 7.40 -4.83 -7.64
N LEU A 20 7.22 -6.13 -7.44
CA LEU A 20 7.85 -6.88 -6.35
C LEU A 20 9.38 -6.75 -6.39
N ALA A 21 10.00 -6.98 -7.55
CA ALA A 21 11.45 -6.85 -7.73
C ALA A 21 11.94 -5.41 -7.52
N ALA A 22 11.22 -4.42 -8.08
CA ALA A 22 11.56 -3.01 -7.92
C ALA A 22 11.43 -2.54 -6.47
N GLY A 23 10.40 -2.96 -5.76
CA GLY A 23 10.19 -2.66 -4.34
C GLY A 23 11.28 -3.28 -3.47
N ALA A 24 11.63 -4.55 -3.69
CA ALA A 24 12.75 -5.22 -3.02
C ALA A 24 14.06 -4.47 -3.24
N GLY A 25 14.35 -4.11 -4.49
CA GLY A 25 15.52 -3.32 -4.84
C GLY A 25 15.54 -1.95 -4.15
N ALA A 26 14.41 -1.24 -4.13
CA ALA A 26 14.32 0.06 -3.47
C ALA A 26 14.60 -0.02 -1.96
N LEU A 27 14.19 -1.11 -1.30
CA LEU A 27 14.43 -1.34 0.13
C LEU A 27 15.91 -1.56 0.46
N VAL A 28 16.70 -2.15 -0.43
CA VAL A 28 18.13 -2.44 -0.19
C VAL A 28 19.07 -1.36 -0.69
N THR A 29 18.64 -0.50 -1.63
CA THR A 29 19.44 0.64 -2.11
C THR A 29 19.43 1.83 -1.16
N GLU A 30 20.42 2.72 -1.29
CA GLU A 30 20.54 3.97 -0.55
C GLU A 30 19.32 4.90 -0.66
N LYS A 31 18.78 5.33 0.48
CA LYS A 31 17.49 6.03 0.58
C LYS A 31 17.63 7.45 0.06
N GLY A 32 16.98 7.74 -1.07
CA GLY A 32 17.08 9.04 -1.75
C GLY A 32 18.10 9.08 -2.89
N GLY A 33 19.00 8.09 -2.97
CA GLY A 33 19.95 7.92 -4.06
C GLY A 33 19.28 7.72 -5.43
N ARG A 34 20.05 7.79 -6.52
CA ARG A 34 19.52 7.64 -7.90
C ARG A 34 18.85 6.28 -8.12
N ARG A 35 19.45 5.20 -7.59
CA ARG A 35 18.93 3.83 -7.71
C ARG A 35 17.60 3.66 -6.99
N HIS A 36 17.52 4.08 -5.72
CA HIS A 36 16.28 4.06 -4.94
C HIS A 36 15.16 4.85 -5.62
N ARG A 37 15.45 6.06 -6.13
CA ARG A 37 14.46 6.87 -6.85
C ARG A 37 13.95 6.22 -8.13
N ARG A 38 14.82 5.57 -8.91
CA ARG A 38 14.42 4.85 -10.12
C ARG A 38 13.54 3.64 -9.78
N LEU A 39 14.00 2.81 -8.84
CA LEU A 39 13.28 1.61 -8.40
C LEU A 39 11.94 1.97 -7.74
N GLY A 40 11.89 3.02 -6.91
CA GLY A 40 10.66 3.52 -6.32
C GLY A 40 9.64 3.99 -7.36
N ARG A 41 10.07 4.68 -8.43
CA ARG A 41 9.18 5.06 -9.54
C ARG A 41 8.70 3.86 -10.34
N THR A 42 9.59 2.91 -10.63
CA THR A 42 9.21 1.64 -11.28
C THR A 42 8.19 0.88 -10.44
N TYR A 43 8.38 0.82 -9.13
CA TYR A 43 7.45 0.20 -8.19
C TYR A 43 6.07 0.87 -8.22
N VAL A 44 6.01 2.19 -8.07
CA VAL A 44 4.73 2.95 -8.09
C VAL A 44 4.02 2.82 -9.44
N GLY A 45 4.77 2.90 -10.54
CA GLY A 45 4.23 2.68 -11.89
C GLY A 45 3.69 1.26 -12.08
N GLY A 46 4.42 0.25 -11.61
CA GLY A 46 3.97 -1.14 -11.62
C GLY A 46 2.70 -1.34 -10.80
N MET A 47 2.63 -0.77 -9.59
CA MET A 47 1.42 -0.81 -8.75
C MET A 47 0.23 -0.11 -9.40
N ALA A 48 0.44 0.97 -10.16
CA ALA A 48 -0.63 1.61 -10.93
C ALA A 48 -1.19 0.65 -12.00
N VAL A 49 -0.32 -0.06 -12.74
CA VAL A 49 -0.74 -1.05 -13.73
C VAL A 49 -1.45 -2.23 -13.07
N VAL A 50 -0.91 -2.76 -11.97
CA VAL A 50 -1.53 -3.84 -11.18
C VAL A 50 -2.95 -3.46 -10.74
N SER A 51 -3.13 -2.26 -10.18
CA SER A 51 -4.46 -1.84 -9.72
C SER A 51 -5.41 -1.51 -10.87
N ALA A 52 -4.92 -0.89 -11.95
CA ALA A 52 -5.74 -0.64 -13.14
C ALA A 52 -6.22 -1.94 -13.78
N THR A 53 -5.34 -2.94 -13.91
CA THR A 53 -5.71 -4.25 -14.45
C THR A 53 -6.63 -5.04 -13.51
N ALA A 54 -6.46 -4.97 -12.19
CA ALA A 54 -7.40 -5.59 -11.23
C ALA A 54 -8.82 -5.00 -11.34
N LEU A 55 -8.92 -3.66 -11.45
CA LEU A 55 -10.21 -2.99 -11.68
C LEU A 55 -10.78 -3.30 -13.07
N GLY A 56 -9.91 -3.46 -14.07
CA GLY A 56 -10.32 -3.91 -15.41
C GLY A 56 -10.91 -5.31 -15.39
N LEU A 57 -10.28 -6.27 -14.70
CA LEU A 57 -10.81 -7.63 -14.53
C LEU A 57 -12.16 -7.64 -13.82
N LEU A 58 -12.34 -6.79 -12.80
CA LEU A 58 -13.63 -6.57 -12.14
C LEU A 58 -14.68 -5.96 -13.09
N ALA A 59 -14.29 -5.05 -13.98
CA ALA A 59 -15.21 -4.47 -14.96
C ALA A 59 -15.65 -5.48 -16.02
N LEU A 60 -14.82 -6.48 -16.33
CA LEU A 60 -15.16 -7.56 -17.27
C LEU A 60 -16.12 -8.59 -16.68
N GLU A 61 -15.96 -8.93 -15.40
CA GLU A 61 -16.84 -9.87 -14.70
C GLU A 61 -17.02 -9.46 -13.24
N GLN A 62 -18.27 -9.33 -12.80
CA GLN A 62 -18.60 -8.93 -11.45
C GLN A 62 -18.89 -10.15 -10.57
N SER A 63 -17.81 -10.77 -10.07
CA SER A 63 -17.91 -11.78 -9.01
C SER A 63 -17.54 -11.17 -7.65
N VAL A 64 -18.06 -11.76 -6.57
CA VAL A 64 -17.74 -11.32 -5.19
C VAL A 64 -16.22 -11.33 -4.96
N GLY A 65 -15.51 -12.34 -5.46
CA GLY A 65 -14.05 -12.41 -5.38
C GLY A 65 -13.36 -11.24 -6.09
N ARG A 66 -13.77 -10.89 -7.30
CA ARG A 66 -13.22 -9.73 -8.04
C ARG A 66 -13.56 -8.41 -7.37
N ILE A 67 -14.74 -8.27 -6.76
CA ILE A 67 -15.10 -7.08 -5.99
C ILE A 67 -14.14 -6.91 -4.82
N VAL A 68 -13.91 -7.97 -4.04
CA VAL A 68 -12.97 -7.94 -2.92
C VAL A 68 -11.56 -7.61 -3.37
N LEU A 69 -11.06 -8.25 -4.42
CA LEU A 69 -9.72 -7.97 -4.97
C LEU A 69 -9.62 -6.54 -5.51
N GLY A 70 -10.69 -5.98 -6.09
CA GLY A 70 -10.76 -4.59 -6.52
C GLY A 70 -10.65 -3.60 -5.36
N LEU A 71 -11.34 -3.86 -4.24
CA LEU A 71 -11.22 -3.06 -3.02
C LEU A 71 -9.79 -3.11 -2.45
N ILE A 72 -9.18 -4.29 -2.44
CA ILE A 72 -7.79 -4.49 -2.01
C ILE A 72 -6.81 -3.80 -2.97
N ALA A 73 -7.09 -3.77 -4.27
CA ALA A 73 -6.27 -3.08 -5.26
C ALA A 73 -6.30 -1.56 -5.06
N VAL A 74 -7.45 -0.98 -4.71
CA VAL A 74 -7.60 0.43 -4.32
C VAL A 74 -6.82 0.73 -3.05
N PHE A 75 -7.01 -0.09 -2.01
CA PHE A 75 -6.26 0.01 -0.75
C PHE A 75 -4.74 -0.01 -1.00
N SER A 76 -4.25 -1.00 -1.75
CA SER A 76 -2.83 -1.20 -2.02
C SER A 76 -2.24 -0.05 -2.83
N PHE A 77 -2.94 0.41 -3.87
CA PHE A 77 -2.47 1.55 -4.67
C PHE A 77 -2.46 2.83 -3.87
N TYR A 78 -3.43 3.05 -2.99
CA TYR A 78 -3.44 4.23 -2.14
C TYR A 78 -2.16 4.35 -1.30
N PHE A 79 -1.62 3.25 -0.76
CA PHE A 79 -0.34 3.29 -0.05
C PHE A 79 0.83 3.67 -0.96
N ALA A 80 0.92 3.09 -2.16
CA ALA A 80 1.98 3.42 -3.13
C ALA A 80 1.87 4.88 -3.59
N PHE A 81 0.66 5.30 -3.96
CA PHE A 81 0.34 6.66 -4.39
C PHE A 81 0.66 7.66 -3.30
N SER A 82 0.08 7.51 -2.11
CA SER A 82 0.24 8.48 -1.02
C SER A 82 1.66 8.49 -0.46
N GLY A 83 2.33 7.34 -0.44
CA GLY A 83 3.75 7.22 -0.09
C GLY A 83 4.67 7.94 -1.08
N TYR A 84 4.39 7.87 -2.38
CA TYR A 84 5.13 8.66 -3.36
C TYR A 84 4.78 10.15 -3.26
N ARG A 85 3.49 10.45 -3.11
CA ARG A 85 2.94 11.79 -3.14
C ARG A 85 3.40 12.64 -1.97
N VAL A 86 3.64 12.07 -0.78
CA VAL A 86 4.17 12.83 0.36
C VAL A 86 5.54 13.48 0.08
N LEU A 87 6.32 12.97 -0.90
CA LEU A 87 7.60 13.56 -1.31
C LEU A 87 7.47 14.93 -1.98
N SER A 88 6.27 15.30 -2.41
CA SER A 88 5.98 16.64 -2.94
C SER A 88 5.60 17.65 -1.85
N ARG A 89 5.37 17.18 -0.61
CA ARG A 89 4.96 17.99 0.54
C ARG A 89 6.04 18.01 1.61
N LYS A 90 7.22 18.52 1.25
CA LYS A 90 8.39 18.52 2.15
C LYS A 90 8.51 19.81 2.94
N ARG A 91 7.95 20.91 2.43
CA ARG A 91 8.04 22.24 3.03
C ARG A 91 6.74 22.56 3.77
N PRO A 92 6.78 23.40 4.82
CA PRO A 92 5.58 23.77 5.58
C PRO A 92 4.46 24.38 4.73
N ARG A 93 4.82 25.06 3.63
CA ARG A 93 3.87 25.69 2.70
C ARG A 93 3.22 24.72 1.70
N ASP A 94 3.69 23.48 1.61
CA ASP A 94 3.20 22.53 0.63
C ASP A 94 1.93 21.84 1.18
N ALA A 95 0.76 22.25 0.68
CA ALA A 95 -0.53 21.74 1.12
C ALA A 95 -0.99 20.49 0.34
N PRO A 96 -1.88 19.65 0.90
CA PRO A 96 -2.55 18.60 0.14
C PRO A 96 -3.43 19.19 -0.96
N GLU A 97 -3.39 18.58 -2.15
CA GLU A 97 -4.19 18.98 -3.29
C GLU A 97 -5.51 18.18 -3.35
N ARG A 98 -6.40 18.55 -4.28
CA ARG A 98 -7.69 17.86 -4.50
C ARG A 98 -7.52 16.36 -4.74
N ILE A 99 -6.44 15.95 -5.40
CA ILE A 99 -6.13 14.54 -5.67
C ILE A 99 -5.81 13.76 -4.38
N ASP A 100 -5.21 14.40 -3.37
CA ASP A 100 -4.93 13.78 -2.09
C ASP A 100 -6.22 13.50 -1.32
N TRP A 101 -7.13 14.48 -1.31
CA TRP A 101 -8.46 14.34 -0.72
C TRP A 101 -9.30 13.28 -1.44
N ALA A 102 -9.26 13.26 -2.78
CA ALA A 102 -9.95 12.25 -3.58
C ALA A 102 -9.41 10.84 -3.29
N ALA A 103 -8.09 10.67 -3.21
CA ALA A 103 -7.47 9.40 -2.87
C ALA A 103 -7.83 8.93 -1.44
N ALA A 104 -7.84 9.85 -0.46
CA ALA A 104 -8.25 9.54 0.90
C ALA A 104 -9.75 9.16 0.99
N GLY A 105 -10.62 9.87 0.26
CA GLY A 105 -12.04 9.52 0.17
C GLY A 105 -12.26 8.16 -0.49
N LEU A 106 -11.50 7.83 -1.54
CA LEU A 106 -11.56 6.53 -2.21
C LEU A 106 -11.07 5.40 -1.28
N LEU A 107 -10.03 5.65 -0.48
CA LEU A 107 -9.60 4.71 0.57
C LEU A 107 -10.73 4.48 1.60
N ALA A 108 -11.39 5.55 2.05
CA ALA A 108 -12.48 5.42 3.01
C ALA A 108 -13.65 4.60 2.45
N ALA A 109 -14.04 4.85 1.19
CA ALA A 109 -15.07 4.07 0.50
C ALA A 109 -14.67 2.59 0.38
N ALA A 110 -13.43 2.31 -0.01
CA ALA A 110 -12.92 0.94 -0.07
C ALA A 110 -12.90 0.27 1.32
N GLY A 111 -12.53 1.02 2.36
CA GLY A 111 -12.55 0.57 3.75
C GLY A 111 -13.95 0.20 4.23
N VAL A 112 -14.96 1.03 3.96
CA VAL A 112 -16.36 0.75 4.27
C VAL A 112 -16.83 -0.51 3.52
N GLY A 113 -16.49 -0.64 2.24
CA GLY A 113 -16.81 -1.83 1.45
C GLY A 113 -16.20 -3.11 2.04
N MET A 114 -14.92 -3.07 2.44
CA MET A 114 -14.25 -4.21 3.09
C MET A 114 -14.85 -4.53 4.46
N ILE A 115 -15.23 -3.52 5.26
CA ILE A 115 -15.88 -3.75 6.56
C ILE A 115 -17.25 -4.41 6.37
N GLY A 116 -18.06 -3.90 5.44
CA GLY A 116 -19.39 -4.46 5.16
C GLY A 116 -19.32 -5.91 4.69
N LEU A 117 -18.51 -6.19 3.66
CA LEU A 117 -18.31 -7.55 3.17
C LEU A 117 -17.67 -8.46 4.22
N GLY A 118 -16.71 -7.94 4.99
CA GLY A 118 -16.05 -8.68 6.06
C GLY A 118 -17.02 -9.09 7.17
N ALA A 119 -17.91 -8.19 7.57
CA ALA A 119 -18.95 -8.48 8.55
C ALA A 119 -19.92 -9.56 8.03
N THR A 120 -20.39 -9.44 6.79
CA THR A 120 -21.24 -10.47 6.15
C THR A 120 -20.53 -11.83 6.15
N PHE A 121 -19.29 -11.88 5.69
CA PHE A 121 -18.52 -13.14 5.64
C PHE A 121 -18.33 -13.78 7.02
N VAL A 122 -18.05 -12.99 8.06
CA VAL A 122 -17.93 -13.53 9.42
C VAL A 122 -19.27 -14.08 9.92
N LEU A 123 -20.38 -13.39 9.65
CA LEU A 123 -21.72 -13.85 10.04
C LEU A 123 -22.11 -15.14 9.30
N ASP A 124 -21.64 -15.31 8.08
CA ASP A 124 -21.83 -16.53 7.27
C ASP A 124 -20.83 -17.65 7.59
N GLY A 125 -19.95 -17.47 8.58
CA GLY A 125 -18.95 -18.46 8.98
C GLY A 125 -17.75 -18.59 8.03
N VAL A 126 -17.49 -17.57 7.20
CA VAL A 126 -16.37 -17.52 6.26
C VAL A 126 -15.19 -16.77 6.89
N ASP A 127 -14.13 -17.50 7.24
CA ASP A 127 -12.92 -16.98 7.90
C ASP A 127 -12.27 -15.79 7.18
N PHE A 128 -12.40 -15.73 5.85
CA PHE A 128 -11.83 -14.64 5.07
C PHE A 128 -12.41 -13.27 5.43
N GLY A 129 -13.60 -13.21 6.04
CA GLY A 129 -14.17 -11.99 6.57
C GLY A 129 -13.26 -11.28 7.59
N VAL A 130 -12.49 -12.03 8.38
CA VAL A 130 -11.49 -11.47 9.33
C VAL A 130 -10.44 -10.63 8.60
N VAL A 131 -9.98 -11.09 7.43
CA VAL A 131 -8.99 -10.35 6.63
C VAL A 131 -9.55 -9.02 6.16
N LEU A 132 -10.80 -9.02 5.68
CA LEU A 132 -11.46 -7.80 5.19
C LEU A 132 -11.74 -6.81 6.32
N LEU A 133 -12.14 -7.28 7.50
CA LEU A 133 -12.30 -6.43 8.68
C LEU A 133 -10.98 -5.77 9.09
N VAL A 134 -9.85 -6.51 9.06
CA VAL A 134 -8.53 -5.96 9.38
C VAL A 134 -8.11 -4.91 8.34
N PHE A 135 -8.24 -5.20 7.05
CA PHE A 135 -7.83 -4.27 5.99
C PHE A 135 -8.75 -3.04 5.93
N GLY A 136 -10.05 -3.22 6.14
CA GLY A 136 -11.01 -2.13 6.26
C GLY A 136 -10.76 -1.24 7.48
N GLY A 137 -10.45 -1.84 8.63
CA GLY A 137 -10.04 -1.10 9.83
C GLY A 137 -8.75 -0.30 9.61
N LEU A 138 -7.73 -0.91 8.98
CA LEU A 138 -6.50 -0.22 8.61
C LEU A 138 -6.77 0.94 7.64
N ALA A 139 -7.63 0.75 6.64
CA ALA A 139 -8.03 1.81 5.72
C ALA A 139 -8.62 3.01 6.48
N PHE A 140 -9.49 2.77 7.45
CA PHE A 140 -10.09 3.85 8.23
C PHE A 140 -9.07 4.56 9.14
N VAL A 141 -8.15 3.81 9.77
CA VAL A 141 -7.06 4.40 10.57
C VAL A 141 -6.20 5.34 9.73
N PHE A 142 -5.82 4.94 8.52
CA PHE A 142 -5.03 5.77 7.61
C PHE A 142 -5.84 6.95 7.08
N PHE A 143 -7.11 6.76 6.72
CA PHE A 143 -8.00 7.86 6.32
C PHE A 143 -8.10 8.93 7.41
N VAL A 144 -8.38 8.54 8.66
CA VAL A 144 -8.47 9.50 9.78
C VAL A 144 -7.14 10.20 10.03
N SER A 145 -6.03 9.46 9.96
CA SER A 145 -4.68 10.04 10.06
C SER A 145 -4.43 11.10 8.99
N ASP A 146 -4.85 10.84 7.75
CA ASP A 146 -4.66 11.76 6.62
C ASP A 146 -5.54 12.98 6.74
N VAL A 147 -6.81 12.84 7.08
CA VAL A 147 -7.71 13.98 7.31
C VAL A 147 -7.17 14.90 8.41
N ARG A 148 -6.64 14.32 9.50
CA ARG A 148 -5.99 15.09 10.57
C ARG A 148 -4.74 15.80 10.08
N GLN A 149 -3.87 15.12 9.34
CA GLN A 149 -2.65 15.70 8.80
C GLN A 149 -2.92 16.79 7.76
N PHE A 150 -3.90 16.59 6.88
CA PHE A 150 -4.25 17.53 5.81
C PHE A 150 -4.89 18.81 6.33
N ARG A 151 -5.49 18.76 7.52
CA ARG A 151 -6.04 19.93 8.22
C ARG A 151 -5.06 20.57 9.20
N ALA A 152 -3.88 19.98 9.41
CA ALA A 152 -2.90 20.51 10.34
C ALA A 152 -2.23 21.76 9.77
N THR A 153 -2.18 22.84 10.56
CA THR A 153 -1.49 24.08 10.18
C THR A 153 0.02 23.98 10.34
N GLU A 154 0.48 23.10 11.23
CA GLU A 154 1.90 22.87 11.51
C GLU A 154 2.21 21.38 11.44
N THR A 155 3.33 21.03 10.81
CA THR A 155 3.83 19.67 10.77
C THR A 155 5.26 19.63 11.29
N PRO A 156 5.60 18.69 12.19
CA PRO A 156 6.96 18.55 12.68
C PRO A 156 7.95 18.33 11.53
N PRO A 157 9.21 18.81 11.66
CA PRO A 157 10.24 18.56 10.67
C PRO A 157 10.37 17.06 10.35
N ARG A 158 10.63 16.73 9.09
CA ARG A 158 10.83 15.34 8.59
C ARG A 158 9.61 14.41 8.72
N THR A 159 8.42 14.92 9.05
CA THR A 159 7.18 14.12 9.02
C THR A 159 6.99 13.42 7.67
N TRP A 160 7.26 14.12 6.56
CA TRP A 160 7.19 13.55 5.20
C TRP A 160 8.03 12.29 5.02
N PHE A 161 9.19 12.19 5.69
CA PHE A 161 10.11 11.07 5.55
C PHE A 161 9.53 9.82 6.21
N PHE A 162 9.02 9.95 7.43
CA PHE A 162 8.41 8.84 8.15
C PHE A 162 7.09 8.41 7.51
N GLU A 163 6.31 9.36 6.99
CA GLU A 163 5.13 9.05 6.18
C GLU A 163 5.48 8.29 4.91
N HIS A 164 6.54 8.70 4.20
CA HIS A 164 7.04 7.99 3.02
C HIS A 164 7.43 6.54 3.37
N VAL A 165 8.25 6.34 4.41
CA VAL A 165 8.69 5.00 4.84
C VAL A 165 7.50 4.14 5.24
N LYS A 166 6.57 4.67 6.05
CA LYS A 166 5.37 3.95 6.50
C LYS A 166 4.48 3.56 5.32
N ARG A 167 4.21 4.49 4.39
CA ARG A 167 3.27 4.26 3.28
C ARG A 167 3.87 3.39 2.18
N MET A 168 5.11 3.64 1.77
CA MET A 168 5.79 2.79 0.80
C MET A 168 6.04 1.40 1.37
N GLY A 169 6.38 1.30 2.66
CA GLY A 169 6.47 0.01 3.35
C GLY A 169 5.14 -0.72 3.38
N GLY A 170 4.04 -0.03 3.71
CA GLY A 170 2.69 -0.58 3.67
C GLY A 170 2.26 -1.06 2.28
N ALA A 171 2.59 -0.31 1.24
CA ALA A 171 2.37 -0.73 -0.15
C ALA A 171 3.13 -2.03 -0.46
N TYR A 172 4.40 -2.09 -0.05
CA TYR A 172 5.24 -3.26 -0.30
C TYR A 172 4.77 -4.49 0.48
N ILE A 173 4.28 -4.32 1.71
CA ILE A 173 3.57 -5.36 2.47
C ILE A 173 2.41 -5.90 1.64
N ALA A 174 1.54 -5.03 1.11
CA ALA A 174 0.41 -5.47 0.29
C ALA A 174 0.85 -6.23 -0.97
N THR A 175 1.99 -5.84 -1.57
CA THR A 175 2.58 -6.53 -2.74
C THR A 175 3.07 -7.93 -2.36
N VAL A 176 3.77 -8.06 -1.23
CA VAL A 176 4.22 -9.36 -0.70
C VAL A 176 3.02 -10.22 -0.29
N THR A 177 1.98 -9.64 0.30
CA THR A 177 0.74 -10.34 0.61
C THR A 177 0.08 -10.89 -0.65
N ALA A 178 -0.06 -10.08 -1.70
CA ALA A 178 -0.62 -10.53 -2.98
C ALA A 178 0.18 -11.69 -3.60
N PHE A 179 1.50 -11.67 -3.47
CA PHE A 179 2.34 -12.80 -3.87
C PHE A 179 2.14 -14.03 -2.96
N ALA A 180 2.10 -13.84 -1.64
CA ALA A 180 1.97 -14.91 -0.66
C ALA A 180 0.63 -15.64 -0.76
N VAL A 181 -0.48 -14.94 -1.04
CA VAL A 181 -1.81 -15.58 -1.10
C VAL A 181 -1.94 -16.56 -2.25
N VAL A 182 -1.19 -16.35 -3.34
CA VAL A 182 -1.12 -17.26 -4.50
C VAL A 182 -0.12 -18.39 -4.29
N ASN A 183 1.02 -18.12 -3.64
CA ASN A 183 2.15 -19.06 -3.61
C ASN A 183 2.30 -19.83 -2.28
N ALA A 184 1.84 -19.29 -1.15
CA ALA A 184 1.98 -19.91 0.17
C ALA A 184 0.75 -20.75 0.55
N THR A 185 0.30 -21.61 -0.38
CA THR A 185 -0.94 -22.41 -0.22
C THR A 185 -0.88 -23.43 0.91
N PHE A 186 0.30 -23.70 1.47
CA PHE A 186 0.51 -24.54 2.65
C PHE A 186 0.09 -23.87 3.97
N LEU A 187 -0.07 -22.54 4.01
CA LEU A 187 -0.55 -21.83 5.20
C LEU A 187 -2.09 -21.76 5.23
N PRO A 188 -2.73 -21.59 6.40
CA PRO A 188 -4.14 -21.25 6.47
C PRO A 188 -4.46 -19.91 5.77
N THR A 189 -5.66 -19.77 5.20
CA THR A 189 -6.06 -18.59 4.42
C THR A 189 -5.77 -17.29 5.16
N VAL A 190 -6.26 -17.11 6.39
CA VAL A 190 -6.04 -15.88 7.17
C VAL A 190 -4.55 -15.59 7.39
N ALA A 191 -3.74 -16.62 7.63
CA ALA A 191 -2.30 -16.47 7.84
C ALA A 191 -1.58 -15.96 6.58
N ARG A 192 -1.94 -16.45 5.38
CA ARG A 192 -1.37 -15.96 4.10
C ARG A 192 -1.56 -14.45 3.92
N TRP A 193 -2.69 -13.94 4.38
CA TRP A 193 -3.05 -12.52 4.26
C TRP A 193 -2.42 -11.64 5.36
N LEU A 194 -2.40 -12.11 6.60
CA LEU A 194 -2.06 -11.27 7.76
C LEU A 194 -0.62 -11.41 8.24
N VAL A 195 0.06 -12.53 8.01
CA VAL A 195 1.47 -12.71 8.43
C VAL A 195 2.40 -11.66 7.79
N PRO A 196 2.35 -11.38 6.48
CA PRO A 196 3.19 -10.33 5.89
C PRO A 196 2.92 -8.96 6.50
N THR A 197 1.67 -8.66 6.86
CA THR A 197 1.28 -7.40 7.53
C THR A 197 1.91 -7.29 8.91
N VAL A 198 1.85 -8.35 9.72
CA VAL A 198 2.48 -8.36 11.05
C VAL A 198 3.99 -8.19 10.94
N VAL A 199 4.64 -9.04 10.13
CA VAL A 199 6.11 -9.02 9.95
C VAL A 199 6.57 -7.67 9.41
N GLY A 200 5.92 -7.18 8.36
CA GLY A 200 6.27 -5.90 7.74
C GLY A 200 6.02 -4.71 8.67
N THR A 201 4.94 -4.71 9.46
CA THR A 201 4.69 -3.63 10.43
C THR A 201 5.77 -3.58 11.51
N VAL A 202 6.23 -4.73 11.99
CA VAL A 202 7.38 -4.82 12.91
C VAL A 202 8.63 -4.26 12.25
N ALA A 203 8.93 -4.65 11.00
CA ALA A 203 10.08 -4.15 10.26
C ALA A 203 10.04 -2.62 10.07
N ILE A 204 8.89 -2.06 9.69
CA ILE A 204 8.67 -0.61 9.55
C ILE A 204 8.91 0.09 10.89
N ARG A 205 8.40 -0.45 12.00
CA ARG A 205 8.59 0.13 13.34
C ARG A 205 10.06 0.14 13.75
N LEU A 206 10.79 -0.95 13.51
CA LEU A 206 12.22 -1.05 13.81
C LEU A 206 13.04 -0.08 12.95
N ALA A 207 12.78 -0.01 11.64
CA ALA A 207 13.42 0.93 10.73
C ALA A 207 13.15 2.39 11.14
N THR A 208 11.90 2.70 11.50
CA THR A 208 11.50 4.05 11.94
C THR A 208 12.25 4.47 13.20
N ARG A 209 12.34 3.59 14.20
CA ARG A 209 13.10 3.82 15.44
C ARG A 209 14.59 4.03 15.16
N ARG A 210 15.17 3.27 14.23
CA ARG A 210 16.56 3.44 13.79
C ARG A 210 16.79 4.83 13.20
N TYR A 211 15.92 5.27 12.27
CA TYR A 211 16.04 6.60 11.66
C TYR A 211 15.80 7.74 12.66
N GLN A 212 14.86 7.59 13.59
CA GLN A 212 14.65 8.58 14.66
C GLN A 212 15.91 8.79 15.51
N ARG A 213 16.59 7.70 15.89
CA ARG A 213 17.86 7.78 16.64
C ARG A 213 18.96 8.46 15.83
N GLN A 214 19.11 8.08 14.57
CA GLN A 214 20.10 8.67 13.66
C GLN A 214 19.90 10.18 13.47
N PHE A 215 18.64 10.59 13.27
CA PHE A 215 18.29 12.00 13.12
C PHE A 215 18.45 12.82 14.39
N ALA A 216 18.24 12.21 15.56
CA ALA A 216 18.46 12.85 16.86
C ALA A 216 19.95 13.06 17.16
N SER A 217 20.83 12.16 16.69
CA SER A 217 22.28 12.28 16.85
C SER A 217 22.96 13.17 15.80
N GLY A 218 22.19 13.97 15.03
CA GLY A 218 22.72 14.83 13.98
C GLY A 218 23.15 14.10 12.70
N GLY A 219 23.00 12.78 12.64
CA GLY A 219 23.32 11.99 11.45
C GLY A 219 22.31 12.27 10.33
N GLN A 220 22.82 12.54 9.13
CA GLN A 220 22.04 12.31 7.92
C GLN A 220 21.77 10.80 7.79
N PRO A 221 20.70 10.35 7.09
CA PRO A 221 20.55 8.94 6.75
C PRO A 221 21.89 8.46 6.18
N ALA A 222 22.36 7.26 6.53
CA ALA A 222 23.73 6.81 6.24
C ALA A 222 24.01 6.63 4.72
N ASP A 223 23.05 7.07 3.90
CA ASP A 223 22.81 6.76 2.51
C ASP A 223 22.50 8.06 1.72
N ALA A 224 22.80 9.25 2.27
CA ALA A 224 22.32 10.55 1.79
C ALA A 224 23.36 11.43 1.07
N ASP A 225 24.48 10.85 0.63
CA ASP A 225 25.46 11.51 -0.24
C ASP A 225 25.22 11.20 -1.73
#